data_AF-A0A3C1LQD1-F1
#
_entry.id   AF-A0A3C1LQD1-F1
#
_cell.length_a   1.000
_cell.length_b   1.000
_cell.length_c   1.000
_cell.angle_alpha   90.00
_cell.angle_beta   90.00
_cell.angle_gamma   90.00
#
_symmetry.space_group_name_H-M   'P 1'
#
loop_
_entity.id
_entity.type
_entity.pdbx_description
1 polymer ?
#
loop_
_entity_poly.entity_id
_entity_poly.type
_entity_poly.pdbx_seq_one_letter_code
_entity_poly.pdbx_strand_id
1 'polypeptide(L)'
;SALIRSTTKNKLLPQRFNDQKFLHKHTVVRHFSKRLFYLPYPHTENIKQWHVERMHKIFRYTQFDDILNEYLRLKAEYEKENNK
;
A
#
# COMPACT_ATOMS: atom_id res chain seq x y z
N SER A 1 13.22 -21.02 -14.65
CA SER A 1 12.32 -20.85 -15.81
C SER A 1 11.63 -22.14 -16.27
N ALA A 2 12.14 -23.34 -15.92
CA ALA A 2 11.52 -24.62 -16.31
C ALA A 2 10.07 -24.79 -15.83
N LEU A 3 9.76 -24.47 -14.57
CA LEU A 3 8.40 -24.55 -14.02
C LEU A 3 7.40 -23.70 -14.80
N ILE A 4 7.69 -22.42 -15.05
CA ILE A 4 6.80 -21.53 -15.82
C ILE A 4 6.59 -22.08 -17.24
N ARG A 5 7.66 -22.54 -17.89
CA ARG A 5 7.62 -23.08 -19.27
C ARG A 5 6.91 -24.44 -19.37
N SER A 6 6.95 -25.24 -18.31
CA SER A 6 6.29 -26.55 -18.24
C SER A 6 4.86 -26.48 -17.72
N THR A 7 4.42 -25.33 -17.19
CA THR A 7 3.07 -25.18 -16.64
C THR A 7 2.08 -24.97 -17.79
N THR A 8 1.11 -25.88 -17.89
CA THR A 8 0.08 -25.86 -18.95
C THR A 8 -1.13 -24.99 -18.58
N LYS A 9 -1.39 -24.77 -17.28
CA LYS A 9 -2.51 -23.94 -16.80
C LYS A 9 -2.11 -23.18 -15.54
N ASN A 10 -2.41 -21.88 -15.52
CA ASN A 10 -2.17 -21.01 -14.36
C ASN A 10 -3.45 -20.27 -13.99
N LYS A 11 -3.69 -20.11 -12.68
CA LYS A 11 -4.71 -19.19 -12.16
C LYS A 11 -4.03 -17.84 -11.93
N LEU A 12 -4.27 -16.89 -12.83
CA LEU A 12 -3.70 -15.55 -12.75
C LEU A 12 -4.79 -14.55 -12.34
N LEU A 13 -4.53 -13.79 -11.28
CA LEU A 13 -5.40 -12.70 -10.87
C LEU A 13 -5.06 -11.44 -11.67
N PRO A 14 -6.07 -10.64 -12.06
CA PRO A 14 -5.82 -9.35 -12.68
C PRO A 14 -5.07 -8.40 -11.75
N GLN A 15 -4.28 -7.50 -12.34
CA GLN A 15 -3.42 -6.56 -11.61
C GLN A 15 -4.18 -5.69 -10.60
N ARG A 16 -5.46 -5.37 -10.84
CA ARG A 16 -6.33 -4.57 -9.96
C ARG A 16 -6.41 -5.05 -8.51
N PHE A 17 -6.08 -6.32 -8.26
CA PHE A 17 -6.07 -6.94 -6.93
C PHE A 17 -4.68 -6.95 -6.26
N ASN A 18 -3.65 -6.49 -6.96
CA ASN A 18 -2.28 -6.40 -6.46
C ASN A 18 -1.54 -5.22 -7.11
N ASP A 19 -2.20 -4.07 -7.18
CA ASP A 19 -1.56 -2.87 -7.73
C ASP A 19 -0.47 -2.43 -6.77
N GLN A 20 0.79 -2.49 -7.23
CA GLN A 20 1.96 -2.36 -6.36
C GLN A 20 2.62 -0.96 -6.42
N LYS A 21 2.50 -0.24 -7.53
CA LYS A 21 3.21 1.05 -7.74
C LYS A 21 2.29 2.26 -7.70
N PHE A 22 1.20 2.23 -8.47
CA PHE A 22 0.30 3.36 -8.65
C PHE A 22 -1.10 2.99 -8.23
N LEU A 23 -1.86 4.00 -7.83
CA LEU A 23 -3.29 3.89 -7.58
C LEU A 23 -4.03 4.26 -8.87
N HIS A 24 -4.81 3.33 -9.39
CA HIS A 24 -5.65 3.52 -10.57
C HIS A 24 -7.12 3.59 -10.16
N LYS A 25 -7.97 4.16 -11.03
CA LYS A 25 -9.43 4.23 -10.77
C LYS A 25 -10.10 2.86 -10.63
N HIS A 26 -9.50 1.82 -11.23
CA HIS A 26 -9.99 0.45 -11.19
C HIS A 26 -9.30 -0.41 -10.13
N THR A 27 -8.36 0.17 -9.36
CA THR A 27 -7.66 -0.54 -8.29
C THR A 27 -8.69 -0.94 -7.22
N VAL A 28 -8.72 -2.23 -6.90
CA VAL A 28 -9.53 -2.77 -5.79
C VAL A 28 -8.66 -2.91 -4.55
N VAL A 29 -7.47 -3.50 -4.71
CA VAL A 29 -6.53 -3.69 -3.62
C VAL A 29 -5.18 -3.12 -4.01
N ARG A 30 -4.72 -2.18 -3.18
CA ARG A 30 -3.42 -1.53 -3.32
C ARG A 30 -2.40 -2.19 -2.39
N HIS A 31 -1.33 -2.73 -2.95
CA HIS A 31 -0.25 -3.35 -2.19
C HIS A 31 0.90 -2.36 -1.88
N PHE A 32 1.01 -1.94 -0.62
CA PHE A 32 2.07 -1.05 -0.14
C PHE A 32 3.42 -1.76 0.00
N SER A 33 4.12 -1.93 -1.12
CA SER A 33 5.47 -2.49 -1.17
C SER A 33 6.56 -1.42 -1.07
N LYS A 34 7.79 -1.86 -0.78
CA LYS A 34 8.99 -1.04 -0.96
C LYS A 34 9.08 -0.59 -2.42
N ARG A 35 9.42 0.69 -2.64
CA ARG A 35 9.49 1.32 -3.96
C ARG A 35 10.83 2.00 -4.17
N LEU A 36 11.34 1.95 -5.39
CA LEU A 36 12.48 2.73 -5.87
C LEU A 36 11.98 4.09 -6.39
N PHE A 37 12.58 5.16 -5.88
CA PHE A 37 12.39 6.54 -6.33
C PHE A 37 13.69 7.00 -6.99
N TYR A 38 13.59 7.74 -8.09
CA TYR A 38 14.76 8.15 -8.89
C TYR A 38 15.25 9.57 -8.57
N LEU A 39 14.37 10.44 -8.08
CA LEU A 39 14.67 11.85 -7.79
C LEU A 39 14.54 12.11 -6.27
N PRO A 40 15.33 13.04 -5.69
CA PRO A 40 16.46 13.76 -6.30
C PRO A 40 17.73 12.91 -6.47
N TYR A 41 17.79 11.75 -5.83
CA TYR A 41 18.83 10.72 -6.00
C TYR A 41 18.17 9.34 -5.88
N PRO A 42 18.61 8.29 -6.61
CA PRO A 42 18.00 6.98 -6.52
C PRO A 42 18.05 6.43 -5.10
N HIS A 43 16.87 6.21 -4.50
CA HIS A 43 16.75 5.65 -3.17
C HIS A 43 15.51 4.76 -3.09
N THR A 44 15.53 3.84 -2.13
CA THR A 44 14.37 2.98 -1.88
C THR A 44 13.70 3.38 -0.59
N GLU A 45 12.37 3.52 -0.60
CA GLU A 45 11.61 3.75 0.61
C GLU A 45 10.54 2.67 0.78
N ASN A 46 10.28 2.32 2.05
CA ASN A 46 9.26 1.37 2.46
C ASN A 46 8.18 2.09 3.28
N ILE A 47 7.27 2.76 2.58
CA ILE A 47 6.18 3.51 3.21
C ILE A 47 4.98 2.58 3.39
N LYS A 48 4.54 2.43 4.64
CA LYS A 48 3.39 1.58 5.03
C LYS A 48 2.16 2.41 5.37
N GLN A 49 0.98 1.78 5.40
CA GLN A 49 -0.31 2.48 5.55
C GLN A 49 -0.37 3.33 6.83
N TRP A 50 0.24 2.84 7.91
CA TRP A 50 0.28 3.54 9.20
C TRP A 50 1.19 4.79 9.23
N HIS A 51 2.01 5.02 8.21
CA HIS A 51 2.80 6.25 8.06
C HIS A 51 1.98 7.31 7.29
N VAL A 52 0.82 7.69 7.83
CA VAL A 52 -0.19 8.54 7.17
C VAL A 52 0.43 9.82 6.57
N GLU A 53 1.19 10.57 7.38
CA GLU A 53 1.83 11.80 6.93
C GLU A 53 2.81 11.59 5.76
N ARG A 54 3.66 10.55 5.83
CA ARG A 54 4.62 10.24 4.77
C ARG A 54 3.92 9.80 3.50
N MET A 55 2.83 9.04 3.63
CA MET A 55 2.00 8.63 2.49
C MET A 55 1.41 9.84 1.77
N HIS A 56 0.83 10.79 2.50
CA HIS A 56 0.23 11.99 1.90
C HIS A 56 1.31 12.90 1.29
N LYS A 57 2.46 13.05 1.94
CA LYS A 57 3.56 13.86 1.43
C LYS A 57 4.16 13.29 0.12
N ILE A 58 4.39 11.98 0.08
CA ILE A 58 5.16 11.33 -0.99
C ILE A 58 4.24 10.85 -2.12
N PHE A 59 3.14 10.18 -1.78
CA PHE A 59 2.22 9.63 -2.77
C PHE A 59 1.07 10.57 -3.12
N ARG A 60 0.75 11.54 -2.25
CA ARG A 60 -0.35 12.50 -2.44
C ARG A 60 -1.70 11.83 -2.65
N TYR A 61 -1.93 10.74 -1.92
CA TYR A 61 -3.20 10.04 -1.92
C TYR A 61 -4.08 10.60 -0.81
N THR A 62 -5.31 10.95 -1.18
CA THR A 62 -6.39 11.35 -0.26
C THR A 62 -7.56 10.36 -0.31
N GLN A 63 -7.50 9.39 -1.23
CA GLN A 63 -8.55 8.39 -1.44
C GLN A 63 -8.71 7.39 -0.29
N PHE A 64 -7.80 7.39 0.68
CA PHE A 64 -7.82 6.49 1.83
C PHE A 64 -8.14 7.23 3.14
N ASP A 65 -8.38 8.54 3.10
CA ASP A 65 -8.52 9.37 4.31
C ASP A 65 -9.71 8.93 5.17
N ASP A 66 -10.78 8.43 4.54
CA ASP A 66 -11.95 7.86 5.20
C ASP A 66 -11.56 6.73 6.17
N ILE A 67 -10.87 5.70 5.65
CA ILE A 67 -10.47 4.52 6.42
C ILE A 67 -9.32 4.85 7.38
N LEU A 68 -8.39 5.72 6.97
CA LEU A 68 -7.25 6.12 7.80
C LEU A 68 -7.70 6.90 9.02
N ASN A 69 -8.66 7.81 8.88
CA ASN A 69 -9.20 8.57 10.01
C ASN A 69 -9.94 7.66 10.98
N GLU A 70 -10.72 6.70 10.48
CA GLU A 70 -11.36 5.68 11.31
C GLU A 70 -10.32 4.86 12.09
N TYR A 71 -9.27 4.39 11.42
CA TYR A 71 -8.16 3.67 12.05
C TYR A 71 -7.46 4.51 13.14
N LEU A 72 -7.16 5.78 12.88
CA LEU A 72 -6.52 6.66 13.86
C LEU A 72 -7.39 6.89 15.09
N ARG A 73 -8.71 7.04 14.91
CA ARG A 73 -9.66 7.15 16.02
C ARG A 73 -9.66 5.88 16.87
N LEU A 74 -9.83 4.71 16.26
CA LEU A 74 -9.85 3.42 16.95
C LEU A 74 -8.53 3.14 17.67
N LYS A 75 -7.40 3.49 17.04
CA LYS A 75 -6.07 3.37 17.64
C LYS A 75 -5.94 4.24 18.90
N ALA A 76 -6.41 5.48 18.86
CA ALA A 76 -6.36 6.39 20.00
C ALA A 76 -7.28 5.93 21.14
N GLU A 77 -8.45 5.36 20.83
CA GLU A 77 -9.33 4.73 21.82
C GLU A 77 -8.63 3.54 22.49
N TYR A 78 -8.03 2.65 21.70
CA TYR A 78 -7.27 1.50 22.21
C TYR A 78 -6.07 1.90 23.08
N GLU A 79 -5.30 2.91 22.70
CA GLU A 79 -4.16 3.40 23.50
C GLU A 79 -4.62 4.02 24.83
N LYS A 80 -5.78 4.66 24.87
CA LYS A 80 -6.36 5.19 26.12
C LYS A 80 -6.83 4.08 27.05
N GLU A 81 -7.41 3.01 26.50
CA GLU A 81 -7.85 1.85 27.28
C GLU A 81 -6.68 1.08 27.90
N ASN A 82 -5.58 0.90 27.15
CA ASN A 82 -4.42 0.15 27.63
C ASN A 82 -3.46 0.94 28.52
N ASN A 83 -3.48 2.27 28.46
CA ASN A 83 -2.70 3.14 29.36
C ASN A 83 -3.44 3.44 30.69
N LYS A 84 -4.62 2.85 30.89
CA LYS A 84 -5.45 2.96 32.09
C LYS A 84 -5.22 1.77 33.01
#